data_AF-A0A6A6V3M3-F1
#
_entry.id   AF-A0A6A6V3M3-F1
#
_cell.length_a   1.000
_cell.length_b   1.000
_cell.length_c   1.000
_cell.angle_alpha   90.00
_cell.angle_beta   90.00
_cell.angle_gamma   90.00
#
_symmetry.space_group_name_H-M   'P 1'
#
loop_
_entity.id
_entity.type
_entity.pdbx_description
1 polymer ?
#
loop_
_entity_poly.entity_id
_entity_poly.type
_entity_poly.pdbx_seq_one_letter_code
_entity_poly.pdbx_strand_id
1 'polypeptide(L)'
;MPIQVVPYNPTWPTHFQHISTRLSSLLTSTPHLSIEHIGSTSVPGLASKPIIDIDIIVSRPHLLPAIRALESAGFTYLGDLGIPDRHVLRDPEQEPVKRNVYVVIQGSVGFRNHLGLREVLRRDRGLREEYGRVKMELAGRVGSVDEYVEGKSGVLRKILKGAGVLREEELEGVEEVNRVAERIKPMRTERLVVREFGELDVEMYWKLESSVEQVRYQRYPPRTREEAGRYVVGVMRDSFKRPREVFEFVVECEGEFVGRAGALVVREGKEGGGDGVPEAHLFYSILPKWQGKGYATEAVRKVVDILPEPLRLVVECHPENERSVRMAERLGMERWRPVDGAEDSVFFRREIGEGGIGQS
;
A
#
# COMPACT_ATOMS: atom_id res chain seq x y z
N MET A 1 3.15 -11.08 11.78
CA MET A 1 2.53 -11.34 13.09
C MET A 1 1.18 -12.00 12.87
N PRO A 2 0.78 -12.98 13.70
CA PRO A 2 -0.53 -13.60 13.62
C PRO A 2 -1.63 -12.58 13.89
N ILE A 3 -2.78 -12.75 13.24
CA ILE A 3 -3.93 -11.87 13.43
C ILE A 3 -4.61 -12.27 14.73
N GLN A 4 -4.51 -11.42 15.74
CA GLN A 4 -5.13 -11.65 17.03
C GLN A 4 -6.50 -10.96 17.10
N VAL A 5 -7.56 -11.75 17.22
CA VAL A 5 -8.91 -11.28 17.52
C VAL A 5 -9.22 -11.66 18.97
N VAL A 6 -9.67 -10.69 19.77
CA VAL A 6 -9.99 -10.88 21.18
C VAL A 6 -11.49 -10.63 21.44
N PRO A 7 -12.06 -11.18 22.52
CA PRO A 7 -13.41 -10.81 22.96
C PRO A 7 -13.56 -9.29 23.12
N TYR A 8 -14.79 -8.80 23.04
CA TYR A 8 -15.07 -7.38 23.21
C TYR A 8 -14.54 -6.89 24.57
N ASN A 9 -13.75 -5.82 24.53
CA ASN A 9 -13.25 -5.17 25.75
C ASN A 9 -14.11 -3.93 26.07
N PRO A 10 -14.78 -3.89 27.24
CA PRO A 10 -15.59 -2.75 27.64
C PRO A 10 -14.79 -1.46 27.91
N THR A 11 -13.45 -1.51 27.95
CA THR A 11 -12.62 -0.31 28.05
C THR A 11 -12.37 0.38 26.71
N TRP A 12 -12.68 -0.24 25.57
CA TRP A 12 -12.47 0.37 24.25
C TRP A 12 -13.16 1.73 24.07
N PRO A 13 -14.43 1.95 24.52
CA PRO A 13 -15.03 3.27 24.49
C PRO A 13 -14.26 4.32 25.32
N THR A 14 -13.71 3.93 26.47
CA THR A 14 -12.89 4.84 27.30
C THR A 14 -11.57 5.17 26.61
N HIS A 15 -10.90 4.20 26.00
CA HIS A 15 -9.70 4.44 25.20
C HIS A 15 -9.99 5.38 24.02
N PHE A 16 -11.08 5.14 23.30
CA PHE A 16 -11.53 6.05 22.24
C PHE A 16 -11.76 7.46 22.80
N GLN A 17 -12.45 7.62 23.93
CA GLN A 17 -12.73 8.94 24.49
C GLN A 17 -11.43 9.72 24.79
N HIS A 18 -10.43 9.06 25.37
CA HIS A 18 -9.11 9.68 25.60
C HIS A 18 -8.44 10.10 24.29
N ILE A 19 -8.44 9.23 23.28
CA ILE A 19 -7.82 9.55 21.98
C ILE A 19 -8.59 10.68 21.29
N SER A 20 -9.93 10.66 21.33
CA SER A 20 -10.81 11.68 20.77
C SER A 20 -10.58 13.04 21.40
N THR A 21 -10.46 13.12 22.73
CA THR A 21 -10.14 14.37 23.43
C THR A 21 -8.78 14.91 22.99
N ARG A 22 -7.76 14.05 22.87
CA ARG A 22 -6.43 14.47 22.39
C ARG A 22 -6.51 14.97 20.94
N LEU A 23 -7.12 14.21 20.03
CA LEU A 23 -7.28 14.61 18.62
C LEU A 23 -8.04 15.93 18.49
N SER A 24 -9.12 16.12 19.26
CA SER A 24 -9.87 17.37 19.29
C SER A 24 -9.00 18.54 19.74
N SER A 25 -8.11 18.34 20.72
CA SER A 25 -7.19 19.39 21.19
C SER A 25 -6.17 19.80 20.11
N LEU A 26 -5.67 18.83 19.32
CA LEU A 26 -4.76 19.08 18.19
C LEU A 26 -5.46 19.82 17.04
N LEU A 27 -6.78 19.70 16.94
CA LEU A 27 -7.60 20.31 15.89
C LEU A 27 -8.34 21.57 16.36
N THR A 28 -7.99 22.16 17.51
CA THR A 28 -8.72 23.32 18.08
C THR A 28 -8.86 24.49 17.09
N SER A 29 -7.82 24.75 16.28
CA SER A 29 -7.83 25.82 15.27
C SER A 29 -8.34 25.38 13.89
N THR A 30 -8.78 24.13 13.75
CA THR A 30 -9.26 23.56 12.49
C THR A 30 -10.68 23.04 12.62
N PRO A 31 -11.65 23.64 11.91
CA PRO A 31 -13.03 23.16 11.96
C PRO A 31 -13.15 21.69 11.54
N HIS A 32 -13.84 20.91 12.36
CA HIS A 32 -14.24 19.54 12.08
C HIS A 32 -15.67 19.35 12.59
N LEU A 33 -16.39 18.39 12.01
CA LEU A 33 -17.81 18.16 12.28
C LEU A 33 -17.99 17.21 13.47
N SER A 34 -17.23 16.13 13.51
CA SER A 34 -17.19 15.21 14.64
C SER A 34 -15.94 14.32 14.60
N ILE A 35 -15.65 13.67 15.71
CA ILE A 35 -14.66 12.59 15.82
C ILE A 35 -15.42 11.35 16.27
N GLU A 36 -15.42 10.30 15.47
CA GLU A 36 -16.28 9.13 15.64
C GLU A 36 -15.48 7.86 15.91
N HIS A 37 -15.93 7.07 16.88
CA HIS A 37 -15.43 5.71 17.09
C HIS A 37 -16.05 4.79 16.05
N ILE A 38 -15.24 4.25 15.15
CA ILE A 38 -15.70 3.37 14.08
C ILE A 38 -15.09 1.98 14.19
N GLY A 39 -15.37 1.12 13.21
CA GLY A 39 -14.85 -0.24 13.18
C GLY A 39 -15.46 -1.14 14.26
N SER A 40 -14.88 -2.33 14.43
CA SER A 40 -15.48 -3.36 15.29
C SER A 40 -15.39 -3.04 16.79
N THR A 41 -14.38 -2.27 17.23
CA THR A 41 -14.21 -1.90 18.64
C THR A 41 -15.27 -0.90 19.12
N SER A 42 -15.96 -0.22 18.19
CA SER A 42 -17.09 0.66 18.47
C SER A 42 -18.42 -0.05 18.70
N VAL A 43 -18.48 -1.38 18.49
CA VAL A 43 -19.70 -2.19 18.59
C VAL A 43 -19.66 -3.04 19.86
N PRO A 44 -20.45 -2.73 20.90
CA PRO A 44 -20.51 -3.54 22.11
C PRO A 44 -20.78 -5.02 21.84
N GLY A 45 -20.02 -5.89 22.48
CA GLY A 45 -20.14 -7.35 22.36
C GLY A 45 -19.50 -7.96 21.10
N LEU A 46 -18.90 -7.18 20.21
CA LEU A 46 -18.25 -7.69 19.01
C LEU A 46 -16.75 -7.96 19.24
N ALA A 47 -16.32 -9.22 19.09
CA ALA A 47 -14.91 -9.60 19.11
C ALA A 47 -14.12 -8.88 18.00
N SER A 48 -12.90 -8.42 18.28
CA SER A 48 -12.12 -7.61 17.34
C SER A 48 -10.61 -7.72 17.57
N LYS A 49 -9.82 -7.34 16.57
CA LYS A 49 -8.45 -6.88 16.81
C LYS A 49 -8.49 -5.70 17.79
N PRO A 50 -7.60 -5.62 18.80
CA PRO A 50 -7.58 -4.54 19.78
C PRO A 50 -6.96 -3.26 19.19
N ILE A 51 -7.61 -2.71 18.17
CA ILE A 51 -7.22 -1.48 17.46
C ILE A 51 -8.44 -0.57 17.45
N ILE A 52 -8.28 0.67 17.91
CA ILE A 52 -9.34 1.69 17.86
C ILE A 52 -9.30 2.35 16.49
N ASP A 53 -10.38 2.25 15.73
CA ASP A 53 -10.51 2.94 14.45
C ASP A 53 -11.29 4.24 14.66
N ILE A 54 -10.81 5.35 14.07
CA ILE A 54 -11.30 6.70 14.34
C ILE A 54 -11.49 7.46 13.04
N ASP A 55 -12.67 8.05 12.83
CA ASP A 55 -12.91 9.02 11.77
C ASP A 55 -12.96 10.44 12.35
N ILE A 56 -12.14 11.34 11.83
CA ILE A 56 -12.26 12.80 12.00
C ILE A 56 -13.01 13.31 10.78
N ILE A 57 -14.26 13.70 10.97
CA ILE A 57 -15.16 14.06 9.87
C ILE A 57 -15.07 15.56 9.61
N VAL A 58 -14.83 15.93 8.36
CA VAL A 58 -14.63 17.31 7.93
C VAL A 58 -15.44 17.61 6.66
N SER A 59 -15.70 18.89 6.40
CA SER A 59 -16.14 19.33 5.08
C SER A 59 -14.94 19.44 4.13
N ARG A 60 -15.18 19.41 2.81
CA ARG A 60 -14.10 19.42 1.79
C ARG A 60 -13.08 20.57 1.98
N PRO A 61 -13.48 21.82 2.30
CA PRO A 61 -12.52 22.91 2.54
C PRO A 61 -11.59 22.68 3.76
N HIS A 62 -12.00 21.85 4.71
CA HIS A 62 -11.25 21.61 5.96
C HIS A 62 -10.41 20.33 5.94
N LEU A 63 -10.46 19.55 4.86
CA LEU A 63 -9.65 18.33 4.70
C LEU A 63 -8.15 18.60 4.85
N LEU A 64 -7.59 19.43 3.97
CA LEU A 64 -6.15 19.73 4.01
C LEU A 64 -5.73 20.48 5.28
N PRO A 65 -6.49 21.47 5.79
CA PRO A 65 -6.22 22.04 7.11
C PRO A 65 -6.10 21.01 8.23
N ALA A 66 -7.01 20.02 8.30
CA ALA A 66 -7.00 19.01 9.35
C ALA A 66 -5.80 18.07 9.24
N ILE A 67 -5.47 17.64 8.01
CA ILE A 67 -4.27 16.83 7.75
C ILE A 67 -3.02 17.58 8.21
N ARG A 68 -2.85 18.85 7.80
CA ARG A 68 -1.68 19.66 8.18
C ARG A 68 -1.56 19.88 9.69
N ALA A 69 -2.69 20.09 10.38
CA ALA A 69 -2.70 20.24 11.83
C ALA A 69 -2.19 18.97 12.53
N LEU A 70 -2.62 17.79 12.06
CA LEU A 70 -2.16 16.51 12.59
C LEU A 70 -0.69 16.23 12.22
N GLU A 71 -0.26 16.53 11.00
CA GLU A 71 1.16 16.42 10.60
C GLU A 71 2.06 17.31 11.48
N SER A 72 1.62 18.54 11.77
CA SER A 72 2.32 19.46 12.68
C SER A 72 2.39 18.91 14.12
N ALA A 73 1.46 18.03 14.50
CA ALA A 73 1.46 17.31 15.77
C ALA A 73 2.22 15.97 15.73
N GLY A 74 2.92 15.68 14.63
CA GLY A 74 3.77 14.49 14.48
C GLY A 74 3.11 13.29 13.82
N PHE A 75 1.89 13.41 13.30
CA PHE A 75 1.27 12.33 12.53
C PHE A 75 1.95 12.16 11.17
N THR A 76 2.02 10.93 10.67
CA THR A 76 2.46 10.67 9.29
C THR A 76 1.24 10.55 8.38
N TYR A 77 1.08 11.42 7.40
CA TYR A 77 0.02 11.29 6.40
C TYR A 77 0.32 10.17 5.39
N LEU A 78 -0.61 9.22 5.27
CA LEU A 78 -0.49 8.03 4.43
C LEU A 78 -1.42 8.05 3.20
N GLY A 79 -1.86 9.22 2.75
CA GLY A 79 -2.73 9.30 1.57
C GLY A 79 -4.13 8.74 1.83
N ASP A 80 -4.84 8.38 0.77
CA ASP A 80 -6.18 7.78 0.83
C ASP A 80 -6.17 6.25 0.69
N LEU A 81 -4.99 5.67 0.43
CA LEU A 81 -4.75 4.25 0.20
C LEU A 81 -5.75 3.58 -0.76
N GLY A 82 -6.18 4.30 -1.80
CA GLY A 82 -7.11 3.80 -2.81
C GLY A 82 -8.59 3.94 -2.45
N ILE A 83 -8.93 4.59 -1.33
CA ILE A 83 -10.32 4.89 -0.96
C ILE A 83 -10.54 6.40 -1.00
N PRO A 84 -11.12 6.94 -2.09
CA PRO A 84 -11.29 8.38 -2.26
C PRO A 84 -11.92 9.08 -1.05
N ASP A 85 -11.39 10.25 -0.71
CA ASP A 85 -11.84 11.11 0.39
C ASP A 85 -11.76 10.47 1.81
N ARG A 86 -11.08 9.32 1.97
CA ARG A 86 -10.76 8.69 3.27
C ARG A 86 -9.24 8.70 3.49
N HIS A 87 -8.74 9.72 4.16
CA HIS A 87 -7.31 9.95 4.31
C HIS A 87 -6.79 9.29 5.59
N VAL A 88 -5.73 8.49 5.49
CA VAL A 88 -5.13 7.75 6.61
C VAL A 88 -4.00 8.56 7.22
N LEU A 89 -3.98 8.67 8.54
CA LEU A 89 -2.88 9.26 9.30
C LEU A 89 -2.39 8.29 10.37
N ARG A 90 -1.07 8.05 10.37
CA ARG A 90 -0.42 7.26 11.41
C ARG A 90 -0.15 8.13 12.61
N ASP A 91 -0.82 7.80 13.70
CA ASP A 91 -0.60 8.37 15.02
C ASP A 91 0.80 8.00 15.55
N PRO A 92 1.64 8.97 15.98
CA PRO A 92 2.98 8.69 16.50
C PRO A 92 2.95 7.92 17.81
N GLU A 93 1.86 8.05 18.56
CA GLU A 93 1.60 7.22 19.73
C GLU A 93 0.82 5.98 19.28
N GLN A 94 1.26 4.78 19.65
CA GLN A 94 0.57 3.51 19.33
C GLN A 94 0.39 2.60 20.54
N GLU A 95 0.83 3.06 21.71
CA GLU A 95 0.74 2.36 22.99
C GLU A 95 -0.07 3.22 24.00
N PRO A 96 -0.70 2.62 25.02
CA PRO A 96 -0.86 1.17 25.24
C PRO A 96 -1.92 0.53 24.33
N VAL A 97 -2.62 1.34 23.52
CA VAL A 97 -3.66 0.89 22.59
C VAL A 97 -3.37 1.42 21.20
N LYS A 98 -3.31 0.50 20.23
CA LYS A 98 -3.11 0.81 18.82
C LYS A 98 -4.34 1.48 18.24
N ARG A 99 -4.14 2.34 17.25
CA ARG A 99 -5.23 3.03 16.57
C ARG A 99 -4.94 3.37 15.13
N ASN A 100 -6.02 3.40 14.36
CA ASN A 100 -6.04 3.93 13.00
C ASN A 100 -6.83 5.23 13.02
N VAL A 101 -6.23 6.30 12.49
CA VAL A 101 -6.88 7.61 12.42
C VAL A 101 -7.13 7.95 10.96
N TYR A 102 -8.35 8.34 10.66
CA TYR A 102 -8.77 8.76 9.33
C TYR A 102 -9.28 10.20 9.38
N VAL A 103 -8.93 11.02 8.41
CA VAL A 103 -9.65 12.28 8.13
C VAL A 103 -10.53 12.04 6.91
N VAL A 104 -11.84 12.20 7.07
CA VAL A 104 -12.83 11.74 6.09
C VAL A 104 -13.78 12.87 5.73
N ILE A 105 -14.05 13.04 4.43
CA ILE A 105 -15.05 14.02 3.98
C ILE A 105 -16.46 13.51 4.29
N GLN A 106 -17.28 14.38 4.89
CA GLN A 106 -18.69 14.11 5.15
C GLN A 106 -19.42 13.67 3.87
N GLY A 107 -20.19 12.58 3.96
CA GLY A 107 -20.99 12.05 2.84
C GLY A 107 -20.21 11.19 1.83
N SER A 108 -18.88 11.14 1.92
CA SER A 108 -18.06 10.25 1.09
C SER A 108 -18.43 8.77 1.28
N VAL A 109 -17.99 7.91 0.35
CA VAL A 109 -18.16 6.45 0.46
C VAL A 109 -17.50 5.92 1.73
N GLY A 110 -16.27 6.37 2.05
CA GLY A 110 -15.56 5.99 3.27
C GLY A 110 -16.37 6.30 4.55
N PHE A 111 -16.91 7.52 4.63
CA PHE A 111 -17.76 7.97 5.73
C PHE A 111 -19.02 7.09 5.88
N ARG A 112 -19.78 6.90 4.79
CA ARG A 112 -21.03 6.11 4.81
C ARG A 112 -20.76 4.63 5.11
N ASN A 113 -19.66 4.09 4.60
CA ASN A 113 -19.20 2.74 4.85
C ASN A 113 -18.89 2.52 6.34
N HIS A 114 -18.03 3.35 6.94
CA HIS A 114 -17.61 3.20 8.33
C HIS A 114 -18.77 3.33 9.32
N LEU A 115 -19.57 4.40 9.20
CA LEU A 115 -20.70 4.62 10.09
C LEU A 115 -21.84 3.62 9.82
N GLY A 116 -22.16 3.34 8.57
CA GLY A 116 -23.19 2.38 8.19
C GLY A 116 -22.93 0.99 8.77
N LEU A 117 -21.68 0.52 8.67
CA LEU A 117 -21.27 -0.76 9.28
C LEU A 117 -21.51 -0.76 10.80
N ARG A 118 -21.04 0.28 11.50
CA ARG A 118 -21.20 0.41 12.96
C ARG A 118 -22.67 0.40 13.37
N GLU A 119 -23.49 1.23 12.74
CA GLU A 119 -24.90 1.37 13.12
C GLU A 119 -25.70 0.09 12.86
N VAL A 120 -25.45 -0.61 11.74
CA VAL A 120 -26.08 -1.92 11.50
C VAL A 120 -25.67 -2.94 12.55
N LEU A 121 -24.38 -3.02 12.87
CA LEU A 121 -23.90 -4.02 13.83
C LEU A 121 -24.32 -3.72 15.28
N ARG A 122 -24.62 -2.46 15.62
CA ARG A 122 -25.19 -2.09 16.92
C ARG A 122 -26.66 -2.49 17.05
N ARG A 123 -27.44 -2.39 15.97
CA ARG A 123 -28.88 -2.71 15.99
C ARG A 123 -29.19 -4.18 15.71
N ASP A 124 -28.41 -4.85 14.86
CA ASP A 124 -28.66 -6.22 14.40
C ASP A 124 -27.72 -7.21 15.09
N ARG A 125 -28.26 -7.89 16.10
CA ARG A 125 -27.52 -8.92 16.86
C ARG A 125 -27.08 -10.09 15.99
N GLY A 126 -27.89 -10.52 15.02
CA GLY A 126 -27.59 -11.67 14.17
C GLY A 126 -26.41 -11.40 13.26
N LEU A 127 -26.42 -10.24 12.58
CA LEU A 127 -25.29 -9.80 11.75
C LEU A 127 -24.02 -9.58 12.58
N ARG A 128 -24.15 -9.07 13.82
CA ARG A 128 -23.02 -8.92 14.75
C ARG A 128 -22.40 -10.26 15.13
N GLU A 129 -23.20 -11.26 15.48
CA GLU A 129 -22.73 -12.60 15.82
C GLU A 129 -22.10 -13.30 14.61
N GLU A 130 -22.71 -13.20 13.43
CA GLU A 130 -22.18 -13.72 12.17
C GLU A 130 -20.82 -13.11 11.84
N TYR A 131 -20.69 -11.78 11.91
CA TYR A 131 -19.43 -11.09 11.64
C TYR A 131 -18.35 -11.42 12.67
N GLY A 132 -18.72 -11.53 13.95
CA GLY A 132 -17.82 -11.97 15.02
C GLY A 132 -17.25 -13.36 14.74
N ARG A 133 -18.11 -14.33 14.37
CA ARG A 133 -17.71 -15.69 14.04
C ARG A 133 -16.75 -15.73 12.84
N VAL A 134 -17.08 -15.07 11.73
CA VAL A 134 -16.22 -15.01 10.53
C VAL A 134 -14.83 -14.48 10.87
N LYS A 135 -14.73 -13.43 11.71
CA LYS A 135 -13.43 -12.90 12.14
C LYS A 135 -12.61 -13.90 12.95
N MET A 136 -13.24 -14.61 13.88
CA MET A 136 -12.56 -15.61 14.70
C MET A 136 -12.06 -16.80 13.86
N GLU A 137 -12.89 -17.29 12.93
CA GLU A 137 -12.51 -18.37 12.00
C GLU A 137 -11.34 -17.95 11.10
N LEU A 138 -11.38 -16.74 10.53
CA LEU A 138 -10.29 -16.23 9.69
C LEU A 138 -8.99 -16.04 10.48
N ALA A 139 -9.07 -15.47 11.69
CA ALA A 139 -7.89 -15.25 12.54
C ALA A 139 -7.13 -16.55 12.87
N GLY A 140 -7.83 -17.68 12.96
CA GLY A 140 -7.23 -19.00 13.17
C GLY A 140 -6.72 -19.70 11.90
N ARG A 141 -7.07 -19.20 10.70
CA ARG A 141 -6.83 -19.91 9.42
C ARG A 141 -5.88 -19.19 8.47
N VAL A 142 -5.89 -17.85 8.45
CA VAL A 142 -5.19 -17.07 7.43
C VAL A 142 -3.84 -16.54 7.94
N GLY A 143 -2.86 -16.46 7.05
CA GLY A 143 -1.49 -16.09 7.40
C GLY A 143 -1.19 -14.59 7.30
N SER A 144 -2.07 -13.82 6.65
CA SER A 144 -1.83 -12.41 6.33
C SER A 144 -3.05 -11.52 6.58
N VAL A 145 -2.80 -10.23 6.87
CA VAL A 145 -3.83 -9.21 7.06
C VAL A 145 -4.70 -9.06 5.82
N ASP A 146 -4.11 -9.21 4.65
CA ASP A 146 -4.78 -9.11 3.37
C ASP A 146 -5.81 -10.24 3.20
N GLU A 147 -5.42 -11.51 3.35
CA GLU A 147 -6.36 -12.64 3.31
C GLU A 147 -7.50 -12.51 4.33
N TYR A 148 -7.22 -11.90 5.48
CA TYR A 148 -8.23 -11.61 6.49
C TYR A 148 -9.20 -10.50 6.08
N VAL A 149 -8.72 -9.45 5.41
CA VAL A 149 -9.59 -8.37 4.88
C VAL A 149 -10.51 -8.95 3.82
N GLU A 150 -9.96 -9.68 2.85
CA GLU A 150 -10.72 -10.31 1.77
C GLU A 150 -11.74 -11.34 2.27
N GLY A 151 -11.34 -12.21 3.21
CA GLY A 151 -12.23 -13.23 3.75
C GLY A 151 -13.47 -12.67 4.44
N LYS A 152 -13.45 -11.40 4.88
CA LYS A 152 -14.61 -10.72 5.48
C LYS A 152 -15.52 -10.06 4.45
N SER A 153 -15.10 -9.89 3.19
CA SER A 153 -15.83 -9.10 2.20
C SER A 153 -17.28 -9.55 2.02
N GLY A 154 -17.54 -10.85 1.99
CA GLY A 154 -18.90 -11.38 1.85
C GLY A 154 -19.85 -10.98 2.98
N VAL A 155 -19.43 -11.11 4.23
CA VAL A 155 -20.26 -10.70 5.39
C VAL A 155 -20.35 -9.17 5.51
N LEU A 156 -19.28 -8.44 5.17
CA LEU A 156 -19.30 -6.97 5.11
C LEU A 156 -20.30 -6.46 4.08
N ARG A 157 -20.36 -7.05 2.88
CA ARG A 157 -21.38 -6.72 1.86
C ARG A 157 -22.79 -6.86 2.42
N LYS A 158 -23.07 -7.99 3.08
CA LYS A 158 -24.39 -8.26 3.68
C LYS A 158 -24.78 -7.18 4.70
N ILE A 159 -23.84 -6.81 5.57
CA ILE A 159 -24.06 -5.77 6.59
C ILE A 159 -24.31 -4.41 5.93
N LEU A 160 -23.49 -4.03 4.95
CA LEU A 160 -23.59 -2.73 4.28
C LEU A 160 -24.84 -2.62 3.39
N LYS A 161 -25.28 -3.71 2.75
CA LYS A 161 -26.60 -3.78 2.11
C LYS A 161 -27.72 -3.55 3.12
N GLY A 162 -27.63 -4.17 4.30
CA GLY A 162 -28.56 -3.93 5.40
C GLY A 162 -28.57 -2.49 5.90
N ALA A 163 -27.47 -1.74 5.76
CA ALA A 163 -27.41 -0.33 6.12
C ALA A 163 -28.24 0.55 5.19
N GLY A 164 -28.33 0.18 3.90
CA GLY A 164 -29.02 0.96 2.88
C GLY A 164 -28.37 2.33 2.58
N VAL A 165 -27.10 2.50 2.94
CA VAL A 165 -26.37 3.78 2.82
C VAL A 165 -25.42 3.84 1.63
N LEU A 166 -25.14 2.72 0.96
CA LEU A 166 -24.27 2.64 -0.22
C LEU A 166 -25.07 2.15 -1.44
N ARG A 167 -24.77 2.70 -2.62
CA ARG A 167 -25.26 2.21 -3.91
C ARG A 167 -24.55 0.90 -4.28
N GLU A 168 -25.11 0.13 -5.20
CA GLU A 168 -24.52 -1.16 -5.60
C GLU A 168 -23.10 -1.00 -6.17
N GLU A 169 -22.89 0.00 -7.03
CA GLU A 169 -21.56 0.37 -7.57
C GLU A 169 -20.56 0.71 -6.45
N GLU A 170 -21.01 1.35 -5.38
CA GLU A 170 -20.15 1.73 -4.25
C GLU A 170 -19.81 0.51 -3.37
N LEU A 171 -20.74 -0.44 -3.23
CA LEU A 171 -20.49 -1.72 -2.58
C LEU A 171 -19.49 -2.56 -3.37
N GLU A 172 -19.62 -2.59 -4.70
CA GLU A 172 -18.67 -3.24 -5.60
C GLU A 172 -17.28 -2.62 -5.49
N GLY A 173 -17.17 -1.28 -5.46
CA GLY A 173 -15.89 -0.60 -5.26
C GLY A 173 -15.26 -0.90 -3.89
N VAL A 174 -16.07 -0.97 -2.81
CA VAL A 174 -15.57 -1.39 -1.48
C VAL A 174 -15.06 -2.84 -1.52
N GLU A 175 -15.73 -3.73 -2.23
CA GLU A 175 -15.29 -5.11 -2.41
C GLU A 175 -14.04 -5.26 -3.27
N GLU A 176 -13.91 -4.44 -4.32
CA GLU A 176 -12.73 -4.41 -5.18
C GLU A 176 -11.49 -3.99 -4.38
N VAL A 177 -11.60 -2.94 -3.56
CA VAL A 177 -10.51 -2.53 -2.66
C VAL A 177 -10.17 -3.62 -1.63
N ASN A 178 -11.18 -4.37 -1.15
CA ASN A 178 -10.97 -5.46 -0.20
C ASN A 178 -10.51 -6.77 -0.86
N ARG A 179 -10.57 -6.89 -2.20
CA ARG A 179 -10.15 -8.10 -2.93
C ARG A 179 -8.63 -8.16 -3.01
N VAL A 180 -8.09 -9.18 -2.36
CA VAL A 180 -6.66 -9.46 -2.29
C VAL A 180 -6.25 -10.44 -3.38
N ALA A 181 -7.22 -11.16 -4.00
CA ALA A 181 -6.98 -11.99 -5.16
C ALA A 181 -6.24 -11.29 -6.31
N GLU A 182 -6.28 -9.95 -6.37
CA GLU A 182 -5.58 -9.15 -7.38
C GLU A 182 -4.32 -8.43 -6.88
N ARG A 183 -4.03 -8.46 -5.56
CA ARG A 183 -2.72 -8.05 -5.05
C ARG A 183 -1.73 -9.18 -5.27
N ILE A 184 -0.50 -8.84 -5.58
CA ILE A 184 0.51 -9.87 -5.89
C ILE A 184 0.95 -10.48 -4.57
N LYS A 185 0.63 -11.76 -4.40
CA LYS A 185 1.05 -12.54 -3.22
C LYS A 185 2.58 -12.57 -3.12
N PRO A 186 3.16 -12.67 -1.90
CA PRO A 186 4.60 -12.81 -1.74
C PRO A 186 5.18 -13.91 -2.63
N MET A 187 6.07 -13.53 -3.53
CA MET A 187 6.70 -14.41 -4.49
C MET A 187 8.02 -14.91 -3.92
N ARG A 188 8.22 -16.22 -3.87
CA ARG A 188 9.49 -16.81 -3.44
C ARG A 188 10.37 -17.10 -4.64
N THR A 189 11.65 -16.81 -4.50
CA THR A 189 12.71 -17.27 -5.39
C THR A 189 13.54 -18.34 -4.65
N GLU A 190 14.70 -18.69 -5.18
CA GLU A 190 15.63 -19.60 -4.49
C GLU A 190 16.08 -19.03 -3.13
N ARG A 191 16.32 -17.71 -3.06
CA ARG A 191 16.94 -17.07 -1.88
C ARG A 191 16.13 -15.90 -1.32
N LEU A 192 15.15 -15.40 -2.06
CA LEU A 192 14.46 -14.14 -1.76
C LEU A 192 12.96 -14.33 -1.60
N VAL A 193 12.36 -13.39 -0.86
CA VAL A 193 10.93 -13.13 -0.88
C VAL A 193 10.72 -11.75 -1.49
N VAL A 194 9.92 -11.68 -2.55
CA VAL A 194 9.51 -10.44 -3.21
C VAL A 194 8.05 -10.18 -2.85
N ARG A 195 7.76 -9.12 -2.11
CA ARG A 195 6.42 -8.85 -1.55
C ARG A 195 6.03 -7.38 -1.69
N GLU A 196 4.73 -7.10 -1.62
CA GLU A 196 4.22 -5.73 -1.61
C GLU A 196 4.82 -4.92 -0.44
N PHE A 197 4.93 -3.61 -0.66
CA PHE A 197 5.24 -2.65 0.39
C PHE A 197 4.12 -2.62 1.44
N GLY A 198 4.52 -2.47 2.70
CA GLY A 198 3.65 -2.18 3.82
C GLY A 198 4.15 -0.98 4.63
N GLU A 199 3.32 -0.51 5.56
CA GLU A 199 3.59 0.69 6.36
C GLU A 199 4.85 0.59 7.23
N LEU A 200 5.26 -0.63 7.58
CA LEU A 200 6.46 -0.87 8.39
C LEU A 200 7.76 -0.77 7.58
N ASP A 201 7.68 -0.72 6.25
CA ASP A 201 8.85 -0.68 5.37
C ASP A 201 9.44 0.73 5.22
N VAL A 202 8.74 1.77 5.70
CA VAL A 202 9.17 3.18 5.62
C VAL A 202 10.57 3.39 6.18
N GLU A 203 10.88 2.78 7.33
CA GLU A 203 12.16 2.97 8.01
C GLU A 203 13.32 2.35 7.21
N MET A 204 13.13 1.15 6.66
CA MET A 204 14.17 0.46 5.90
C MET A 204 14.31 1.03 4.49
N TYR A 205 13.22 1.46 3.88
CA TYR A 205 13.23 2.21 2.62
C TYR A 205 13.96 3.55 2.78
N TRP A 206 13.71 4.28 3.86
CA TRP A 206 14.45 5.51 4.16
C TRP A 206 15.95 5.24 4.26
N LYS A 207 16.39 4.22 5.02
CA LYS A 207 17.81 3.84 5.10
C LYS A 207 18.43 3.49 3.74
N LEU A 208 17.65 2.91 2.83
CA LEU A 208 18.08 2.59 1.47
C LEU A 208 18.32 3.85 0.62
N GLU A 209 17.45 4.85 0.74
CA GLU A 209 17.40 6.03 -0.15
C GLU A 209 17.92 7.34 0.48
N SER A 210 18.35 7.30 1.76
CA SER A 210 18.91 8.47 2.47
C SER A 210 20.44 8.60 2.35
N SER A 211 21.11 7.67 1.69
CA SER A 211 22.57 7.69 1.50
C SER A 211 22.95 8.27 0.14
N VAL A 212 23.84 9.26 0.15
CA VAL A 212 24.44 9.84 -1.08
C VAL A 212 25.08 8.76 -1.95
N GLU A 213 25.77 7.80 -1.34
CA GLU A 213 26.41 6.71 -2.07
C GLU A 213 25.37 5.82 -2.78
N GLN A 214 24.23 5.58 -2.13
CA GLN A 214 23.16 4.74 -2.68
C GLN A 214 22.42 5.41 -3.84
N VAL A 215 22.21 6.72 -3.76
CA VAL A 215 21.48 7.47 -4.78
C VAL A 215 22.40 8.18 -5.79
N ARG A 216 23.71 7.91 -5.79
CA ARG A 216 24.72 8.58 -6.64
C ARG A 216 24.41 8.59 -8.15
N TYR A 217 23.62 7.61 -8.62
CA TYR A 217 23.21 7.49 -10.02
C TYR A 217 21.72 7.80 -10.23
N GLN A 218 21.02 8.24 -9.19
CA GLN A 218 19.64 8.67 -9.28
C GLN A 218 19.58 10.14 -9.68
N ARG A 219 18.50 10.53 -10.34
CA ARG A 219 18.25 11.93 -10.73
C ARG A 219 17.73 12.80 -9.58
N TYR A 220 17.75 12.30 -8.35
CA TYR A 220 17.20 12.94 -7.16
C TYR A 220 18.17 12.86 -5.98
N PRO A 221 18.18 13.85 -5.06
CA PRO A 221 19.03 13.83 -3.89
C PRO A 221 18.57 12.77 -2.86
N PRO A 222 19.39 12.45 -1.85
CA PRO A 222 19.00 11.54 -0.78
C PRO A 222 17.70 12.00 -0.12
N ARG A 223 16.79 11.05 0.08
CA ARG A 223 15.47 11.35 0.64
C ARG A 223 15.54 11.61 2.15
N THR A 224 14.79 12.60 2.58
CA THR A 224 14.39 12.75 3.99
C THR A 224 13.46 11.60 4.42
N ARG A 225 13.31 11.41 5.72
CA ARG A 225 12.40 10.38 6.26
C ARG A 225 10.94 10.63 5.88
N GLU A 226 10.54 11.89 5.80
CA GLU A 226 9.19 12.29 5.39
C GLU A 226 8.95 11.97 3.91
N GLU A 227 9.90 12.29 3.02
CA GLU A 227 9.82 11.93 1.59
C GLU A 227 9.80 10.42 1.38
N ALA A 228 10.58 9.67 2.17
CA ALA A 228 10.54 8.21 2.16
C ALA A 228 9.17 7.65 2.58
N GLY A 229 8.56 8.23 3.62
CA GLY A 229 7.19 7.90 4.04
C GLY A 229 6.17 8.16 2.93
N ARG A 230 6.20 9.36 2.33
CA ARG A 230 5.33 9.72 1.20
C ARG A 230 5.51 8.80 0.00
N TYR A 231 6.75 8.39 -0.30
CA TYR A 231 7.04 7.47 -1.39
C TYR A 231 6.43 6.08 -1.15
N VAL A 232 6.69 5.47 0.02
CA VAL A 232 6.16 4.12 0.34
C VAL A 232 4.65 4.10 0.30
N VAL A 233 4.01 5.15 0.82
CA VAL A 233 2.57 5.37 0.72
C VAL A 233 2.10 5.44 -0.73
N GLY A 234 2.83 6.17 -1.58
CA GLY A 234 2.58 6.25 -3.02
C GLY A 234 2.60 4.87 -3.67
N VAL A 235 3.65 4.08 -3.40
CA VAL A 235 3.78 2.70 -3.90
C VAL A 235 2.64 1.82 -3.42
N MET A 236 2.28 1.89 -2.14
CA MET A 236 1.15 1.14 -1.58
C MET A 236 -0.15 1.50 -2.30
N ARG A 237 -0.43 2.79 -2.49
CA ARG A 237 -1.62 3.25 -3.24
C ARG A 237 -1.58 2.77 -4.69
N ASP A 238 -0.44 2.88 -5.36
CA ASP A 238 -0.30 2.47 -6.76
C ASP A 238 -0.48 0.96 -6.93
N SER A 239 -0.24 0.14 -5.89
CA SER A 239 -0.53 -1.30 -5.90
C SER A 239 -2.02 -1.64 -6.05
N PHE A 240 -2.91 -0.71 -5.68
CA PHE A 240 -4.36 -0.86 -5.82
C PHE A 240 -4.90 -0.36 -7.18
N LYS A 241 -4.09 0.30 -8.01
CA LYS A 241 -4.57 0.81 -9.31
C LYS A 241 -4.92 -0.33 -10.27
N ARG A 242 -5.96 -0.10 -11.07
CA ARG A 242 -6.42 -0.99 -12.15
C ARG A 242 -6.66 -0.16 -13.43
N PRO A 243 -5.94 -0.43 -14.54
CA PRO A 243 -4.80 -1.35 -14.63
C PRO A 243 -3.61 -0.87 -13.78
N ARG A 244 -2.82 -1.81 -13.24
CA ARG A 244 -1.60 -1.47 -12.49
C ARG A 244 -0.52 -0.96 -13.46
N GLU A 245 0.20 0.06 -13.02
CA GLU A 245 1.32 0.69 -13.75
C GLU A 245 2.63 0.54 -12.98
N VAL A 246 2.61 0.73 -11.67
CA VAL A 246 3.81 0.61 -10.81
C VAL A 246 3.83 -0.76 -10.13
N PHE A 247 4.76 -1.60 -10.55
CA PHE A 247 5.03 -2.94 -10.00
C PHE A 247 6.28 -2.87 -9.13
N GLU A 248 6.17 -2.27 -7.94
CA GLU A 248 7.30 -2.10 -7.03
C GLU A 248 7.13 -2.91 -5.73
N PHE A 249 8.18 -3.66 -5.37
CA PHE A 249 8.15 -4.63 -4.30
C PHE A 249 9.35 -4.48 -3.36
N VAL A 250 9.14 -4.87 -2.11
CA VAL A 250 10.19 -5.13 -1.14
C VAL A 250 10.85 -6.47 -1.48
N VAL A 251 12.17 -6.50 -1.40
CA VAL A 251 12.98 -7.71 -1.51
C VAL A 251 13.52 -8.05 -0.11
N GLU A 252 13.29 -9.28 0.32
CA GLU A 252 13.78 -9.82 1.59
C GLU A 252 14.63 -11.06 1.38
N CYS A 253 15.59 -11.28 2.28
CA CYS A 253 16.41 -12.49 2.38
C CYS A 253 16.46 -12.86 3.85
N GLU A 254 16.11 -14.10 4.19
CA GLU A 254 16.13 -14.60 5.58
C GLU A 254 15.29 -13.72 6.56
N GLY A 255 14.22 -13.09 6.05
CA GLY A 255 13.36 -12.20 6.84
C GLY A 255 13.92 -10.79 7.07
N GLU A 256 15.09 -10.47 6.50
CA GLU A 256 15.66 -9.13 6.52
C GLU A 256 15.37 -8.36 5.23
N PHE A 257 15.13 -7.07 5.36
CA PHE A 257 15.03 -6.15 4.21
C PHE A 257 16.35 -6.10 3.45
N VAL A 258 16.30 -6.42 2.16
CA VAL A 258 17.43 -6.39 1.23
C VAL A 258 17.44 -5.11 0.40
N GLY A 259 16.26 -4.70 -0.05
CA GLY A 259 16.10 -3.58 -0.96
C GLY A 259 14.73 -3.59 -1.63
N ARG A 260 14.67 -3.01 -2.83
CA ARG A 260 13.47 -2.95 -3.68
C ARG A 260 13.80 -3.37 -5.11
N ALA A 261 12.81 -3.91 -5.79
CA ALA A 261 12.87 -4.18 -7.22
C ALA A 261 11.48 -3.93 -7.83
N GLY A 262 11.45 -3.47 -9.06
CA GLY A 262 10.17 -3.18 -9.70
C GLY A 262 10.25 -2.83 -11.17
N ALA A 263 9.07 -2.52 -11.71
CA ALA A 263 8.90 -2.00 -13.06
C ALA A 263 7.84 -0.89 -13.07
N LEU A 264 8.07 0.14 -13.89
CA LEU A 264 7.06 1.12 -14.27
C LEU A 264 6.56 0.77 -15.68
N VAL A 265 5.29 0.39 -15.80
CA VAL A 265 4.63 0.10 -17.08
C VAL A 265 4.02 1.38 -17.63
N VAL A 266 4.49 1.80 -18.79
CA VAL A 266 4.06 2.96 -19.55
C VAL A 266 3.28 2.48 -20.78
N ARG A 267 2.01 2.86 -20.87
CA ARG A 267 1.11 2.59 -22.02
C ARG A 267 0.98 3.89 -22.81
N GLU A 268 0.80 3.82 -24.13
CA GLU A 268 0.84 5.00 -25.04
C GLU A 268 0.13 6.26 -24.50
N GLY A 269 0.79 7.42 -24.68
CA GLY A 269 0.32 8.74 -24.23
C GLY A 269 1.37 9.57 -23.50
N LYS A 270 2.46 8.95 -23.04
CA LYS A 270 3.68 9.60 -22.56
C LYS A 270 4.89 8.74 -22.96
N GLU A 271 5.66 9.19 -23.94
CA GLU A 271 7.01 8.67 -24.25
C GLU A 271 7.15 7.19 -24.68
N GLY A 272 6.11 6.56 -25.25
CA GLY A 272 6.23 5.21 -25.84
C GLY A 272 6.67 5.25 -27.31
N GLY A 273 7.65 4.44 -27.71
CA GLY A 273 8.01 4.22 -29.11
C GLY A 273 6.76 3.87 -29.92
N GLY A 274 6.48 4.60 -30.99
CA GLY A 274 5.15 4.76 -31.61
C GLY A 274 4.53 3.54 -32.32
N ASP A 275 4.66 2.34 -31.75
CA ASP A 275 4.11 1.07 -32.25
C ASP A 275 3.05 0.44 -31.35
N GLY A 276 2.57 1.13 -30.31
CA GLY A 276 1.48 0.63 -29.44
C GLY A 276 1.90 -0.31 -28.32
N VAL A 277 3.15 -0.79 -28.28
CA VAL A 277 3.58 -1.78 -27.28
C VAL A 277 3.98 -1.10 -25.98
N PRO A 278 3.38 -1.45 -24.82
CA PRO A 278 3.75 -0.86 -23.53
C PRO A 278 5.22 -1.11 -23.16
N GLU A 279 5.87 -0.12 -22.55
CA GLU A 279 7.24 -0.24 -22.04
C GLU A 279 7.26 -0.45 -20.53
N ALA A 280 8.05 -1.40 -20.05
CA ALA A 280 8.25 -1.67 -18.63
C ALA A 280 9.68 -1.28 -18.23
N HIS A 281 9.82 -0.11 -17.60
CA HIS A 281 11.09 0.41 -17.12
C HIS A 281 11.47 -0.28 -15.82
N LEU A 282 12.43 -1.19 -15.89
CA LEU A 282 12.91 -1.99 -14.77
C LEU A 282 13.85 -1.17 -13.89
N PHE A 283 13.66 -1.29 -12.58
CA PHE A 283 14.52 -0.64 -11.59
C PHE A 283 14.74 -1.51 -10.36
N TYR A 284 15.83 -1.24 -9.65
CA TYR A 284 16.11 -1.85 -8.35
C TYR A 284 16.98 -0.93 -7.49
N SER A 285 16.99 -1.18 -6.19
CA SER A 285 17.95 -0.61 -5.27
C SER A 285 18.19 -1.61 -4.13
N ILE A 286 19.45 -1.99 -3.89
CA ILE A 286 19.84 -3.01 -2.91
C ILE A 286 20.77 -2.35 -1.88
N LEU A 287 20.58 -2.64 -0.59
CA LEU A 287 21.46 -2.13 0.47
C LEU A 287 22.91 -2.63 0.29
N PRO A 288 23.94 -1.84 0.66
CA PRO A 288 25.35 -2.19 0.47
C PRO A 288 25.73 -3.60 0.95
N LYS A 289 25.26 -4.00 2.14
CA LYS A 289 25.55 -5.31 2.74
C LYS A 289 25.04 -6.52 1.92
N TRP A 290 24.12 -6.30 1.00
CA TRP A 290 23.49 -7.34 0.18
C TRP A 290 23.89 -7.31 -1.30
N GLN A 291 24.72 -6.34 -1.70
CA GLN A 291 25.19 -6.20 -3.08
C GLN A 291 26.21 -7.29 -3.44
N GLY A 292 26.42 -7.53 -4.74
CA GLY A 292 27.39 -8.51 -5.24
C GLY A 292 26.93 -9.98 -5.20
N LYS A 293 25.76 -10.29 -4.59
CA LYS A 293 25.24 -11.66 -4.43
C LYS A 293 24.28 -12.13 -5.54
N GLY A 294 24.01 -11.27 -6.52
CA GLY A 294 23.06 -11.53 -7.61
C GLY A 294 21.58 -11.26 -7.27
N TYR A 295 21.29 -10.77 -6.07
CA TYR A 295 19.91 -10.55 -5.59
C TYR A 295 19.10 -9.55 -6.43
N ALA A 296 19.73 -8.51 -6.98
CA ALA A 296 19.06 -7.57 -7.88
C ALA A 296 18.48 -8.29 -9.12
N THR A 297 19.32 -9.07 -9.82
CA THR A 297 18.90 -9.83 -10.99
C THR A 297 17.83 -10.87 -10.65
N GLU A 298 17.99 -11.59 -9.54
CA GLU A 298 17.01 -12.59 -9.08
C GLU A 298 15.64 -11.96 -8.77
N ALA A 299 15.61 -10.84 -8.06
CA ALA A 299 14.39 -10.12 -7.74
C ALA A 299 13.72 -9.54 -8.99
N VAL A 300 14.49 -8.86 -9.87
CA VAL A 300 13.95 -8.27 -11.10
C VAL A 300 13.39 -9.33 -12.05
N ARG A 301 14.04 -10.50 -12.20
CA ARG A 301 13.46 -11.62 -12.97
C ARG A 301 12.09 -12.02 -12.43
N LYS A 302 11.96 -12.12 -11.11
CA LYS A 302 10.70 -12.46 -10.47
C LYS A 302 9.60 -11.42 -10.68
N VAL A 303 9.98 -10.14 -10.75
CA VAL A 303 9.05 -9.07 -11.14
C VAL A 303 8.66 -9.19 -12.61
N VAL A 304 9.59 -9.52 -13.51
CA VAL A 304 9.26 -9.69 -14.94
C VAL A 304 8.24 -10.81 -15.17
N ASP A 305 8.33 -11.93 -14.42
CA ASP A 305 7.41 -13.08 -14.53
C ASP A 305 5.91 -12.75 -14.38
N ILE A 306 5.58 -11.60 -13.79
CA ILE A 306 4.19 -11.19 -13.46
C ILE A 306 3.72 -9.94 -14.22
N LEU A 307 4.57 -9.35 -15.07
CA LEU A 307 4.19 -8.17 -15.82
C LEU A 307 3.21 -8.55 -16.95
N PRO A 308 2.28 -7.65 -17.31
CA PRO A 308 1.29 -7.94 -18.35
C PRO A 308 1.95 -8.01 -19.74
N GLU A 309 1.75 -9.12 -20.46
CA GLU A 309 2.21 -9.29 -21.83
C GLU A 309 1.12 -8.82 -22.83
N PRO A 310 1.49 -8.36 -24.04
CA PRO A 310 2.86 -8.10 -24.52
C PRO A 310 3.44 -6.81 -23.95
N LEU A 311 4.77 -6.75 -23.78
CA LEU A 311 5.49 -5.56 -23.35
C LEU A 311 6.93 -5.51 -23.87
N ARG A 312 7.56 -4.35 -23.71
CA ARG A 312 8.99 -4.13 -23.96
C ARG A 312 9.70 -3.78 -22.66
N LEU A 313 10.62 -4.62 -22.21
CA LEU A 313 11.47 -4.33 -21.05
C LEU A 313 12.48 -3.25 -21.43
N VAL A 314 12.63 -2.26 -20.55
CA VAL A 314 13.60 -1.16 -20.71
C VAL A 314 14.41 -1.02 -19.42
N VAL A 315 15.73 -0.85 -19.57
CA VAL A 315 16.61 -0.42 -18.48
C VAL A 315 17.34 0.82 -18.96
N GLU A 316 17.19 1.91 -18.21
CA GLU A 316 18.02 3.10 -18.32
C GLU A 316 18.95 3.15 -17.11
N CYS A 317 20.25 3.33 -17.35
CA CYS A 317 21.19 3.55 -16.25
C CYS A 317 22.38 4.41 -16.66
N HIS A 318 23.02 5.03 -15.68
CA HIS A 318 24.27 5.75 -15.88
C HIS A 318 25.38 4.80 -16.40
N PRO A 319 26.22 5.19 -17.38
CA PRO A 319 27.25 4.34 -17.98
C PRO A 319 28.24 3.75 -16.98
N GLU A 320 28.60 4.51 -15.94
CA GLU A 320 29.49 4.06 -14.87
C GLU A 320 28.83 3.10 -13.86
N ASN A 321 27.51 2.90 -13.92
CA ASN A 321 26.81 1.96 -13.06
C ASN A 321 26.96 0.53 -13.61
N GLU A 322 28.16 -0.02 -13.51
CA GLU A 322 28.50 -1.34 -14.03
C GLU A 322 27.59 -2.46 -13.50
N ARG A 323 27.03 -2.28 -12.30
CA ARG A 323 26.13 -3.27 -11.69
C ARG A 323 24.80 -3.32 -12.42
N SER A 324 24.26 -2.17 -12.81
CA SER A 324 23.02 -2.09 -13.58
C SER A 324 23.23 -2.59 -15.01
N VAL A 325 24.37 -2.26 -15.63
CA VAL A 325 24.78 -2.79 -16.95
C VAL A 325 24.83 -4.32 -16.92
N ARG A 326 25.57 -4.92 -15.97
CA ARG A 326 25.64 -6.37 -15.82
C ARG A 326 24.29 -7.01 -15.49
N MET A 327 23.40 -6.29 -14.81
CA MET A 327 22.05 -6.77 -14.51
C MET A 327 21.23 -6.88 -15.81
N ALA A 328 21.23 -5.85 -16.66
CA ALA A 328 20.55 -5.86 -17.95
C ALA A 328 21.09 -6.95 -18.89
N GLU A 329 22.42 -7.11 -18.97
CA GLU A 329 23.06 -8.17 -19.75
C GLU A 329 22.64 -9.57 -19.28
N ARG A 330 22.57 -9.80 -17.95
CA ARG A 330 22.09 -11.07 -17.37
C ARG A 330 20.59 -11.32 -17.58
N LEU A 331 19.82 -10.28 -17.84
CA LEU A 331 18.42 -10.41 -18.25
C LEU A 331 18.28 -10.69 -19.76
N GLY A 332 19.39 -10.81 -20.50
CA GLY A 332 19.39 -11.02 -21.94
C GLY A 332 18.88 -9.80 -22.70
N MET A 333 19.07 -8.60 -22.15
CA MET A 333 18.67 -7.35 -22.81
C MET A 333 19.78 -6.86 -23.72
N GLU A 334 19.41 -6.30 -24.86
CA GLU A 334 20.34 -5.77 -25.85
C GLU A 334 20.49 -4.26 -25.66
N ARG A 335 21.69 -3.73 -25.94
CA ARG A 335 21.91 -2.29 -25.94
C ARG A 335 21.10 -1.65 -27.06
N TRP A 336 20.46 -0.55 -26.73
CA TRP A 336 19.62 0.22 -27.63
C TRP A 336 19.82 1.71 -27.35
N ARG A 337 19.38 2.58 -28.26
CA ARG A 337 19.39 4.04 -28.05
C ARG A 337 18.01 4.60 -28.44
N PRO A 338 17.27 5.22 -27.50
CA PRO A 338 16.04 5.93 -27.82
C PRO A 338 16.33 7.18 -28.63
N VAL A 339 15.33 7.63 -29.40
CA VAL A 339 15.41 8.89 -30.18
C VAL A 339 15.62 10.09 -29.24
N ASP A 340 14.87 10.15 -28.14
CA ASP A 340 14.92 11.22 -27.13
C ASP A 340 15.61 10.76 -25.82
N GLY A 341 16.51 9.79 -25.92
CA GLY A 341 17.23 9.26 -24.75
C GLY A 341 18.23 10.27 -24.18
N ALA A 342 18.33 10.32 -22.85
CA ALA A 342 19.32 11.14 -22.18
C ALA A 342 20.76 10.78 -22.62
N GLU A 343 21.55 11.79 -22.98
CA GLU A 343 22.89 11.61 -23.56
C GLU A 343 23.89 10.96 -22.59
N ASP A 344 23.67 11.14 -21.29
CA ASP A 344 24.50 10.63 -20.19
C ASP A 344 24.05 9.25 -19.68
N SER A 345 23.21 8.55 -20.44
CA SER A 345 22.63 7.26 -20.07
C SER A 345 22.90 6.17 -21.11
N VAL A 346 22.98 4.93 -20.65
CA VAL A 346 22.94 3.74 -21.50
C VAL A 346 21.59 3.06 -21.36
N PHE A 347 21.05 2.61 -22.49
CA PHE A 347 19.73 1.98 -22.55
C PHE A 347 19.85 0.54 -23.01
N PHE A 348 19.03 -0.31 -22.40
CA PHE A 348 18.87 -1.71 -22.80
C PHE A 348 17.40 -2.00 -23.04
N ARG A 349 17.13 -2.91 -23.97
CA ARG A 349 15.79 -3.26 -24.40
C ARG A 349 15.66 -4.77 -24.59
N ARG A 350 14.49 -5.32 -24.29
CA ARG A 350 14.10 -6.69 -24.64
C ARG A 350 12.60 -6.78 -24.86
N GLU A 351 12.17 -7.44 -25.93
CA GLU A 351 10.75 -7.68 -26.18
C GLU A 351 10.25 -8.92 -25.43
N ILE A 352 9.03 -8.83 -24.92
CA ILE A 352 8.29 -9.92 -24.27
C ILE A 352 6.94 -10.01 -24.99
N GLY A 353 6.79 -11.01 -25.86
CA GLY A 353 5.55 -11.28 -26.59
C GLY A 353 4.61 -12.20 -25.81
N GLU A 354 3.39 -12.39 -26.31
CA GLU A 354 2.44 -13.40 -25.80
C GLU A 354 3.04 -14.79 -25.96
N GLY A 355 3.67 -15.31 -24.90
CA GLY A 355 4.35 -16.61 -24.95
C GLY A 355 5.74 -16.59 -24.36
N GLY A 356 5.79 -16.52 -23.02
CA GLY A 356 6.63 -17.32 -22.13
C GLY A 356 8.02 -17.74 -22.61
N ILE A 357 9.00 -17.47 -21.74
CA ILE A 357 10.33 -18.08 -21.68
C ILE A 357 10.24 -19.58 -22.03
N GLY A 358 10.50 -19.89 -23.30
CA GLY A 358 10.47 -21.22 -23.88
C GLY A 358 11.84 -21.55 -24.45
N GLN A 359 12.61 -22.31 -23.67
CA GLN A 359 13.66 -23.24 -24.11
C GLN A 359 14.73 -22.70 -25.08
N SER A 360 15.92 -22.41 -24.53
CA SER A 360 17.16 -23.00 -25.03
C SER A 360 18.16 -23.20 -23.91
#